data_AF-A0A957HGN4-F1
#
_entry.id   AF-A0A957HGN4-F1
#
_cell.length_a   1.000
_cell.length_b   1.000
_cell.length_c   1.000
_cell.angle_alpha   90.00
_cell.angle_beta   90.00
_cell.angle_gamma   90.00
#
_symmetry.space_group_name_H-M   'P 1'
#
loop_
_entity.id
_entity.type
_entity.pdbx_description
1 polymer ?
#
loop_
_entity_poly.entity_id
_entity_poly.type
_entity_poly.pdbx_seq_one_letter_code
_entity_poly.pdbx_strand_id
1 'polypeptide(L)'
;QVKRKLVAGKDYPVTEITAGMDPAEKRRVRIANAKAKSAAYKALKESGQDMVAAAPVASAPAAAAPSGPTAEQAAAAAGIEPPQLIEITDDMDPADVRKARIANSKANSAYKKALKAAGIDPSAPSAASAPAPVASAPAPAPEPTPAPAATAVPNDIPKPDLIEITDDMDPNDVRKARIANAKAASAYKKALKAAGIDPSTVEI
;
A
#
# COMPACT_ATOMS: atom_id res chain seq x y z
N GLN A 1 12.38 -25.52 -4.32
CA GLN A 1 12.13 -24.87 -5.63
C GLN A 1 13.23 -23.84 -5.88
N VAL A 2 14.00 -23.99 -6.96
CA VAL A 2 15.06 -23.03 -7.32
C VAL A 2 14.45 -22.05 -8.31
N LYS A 3 14.07 -20.85 -7.85
CA LYS A 3 13.67 -19.75 -8.75
C LYS A 3 14.85 -19.50 -9.70
N ARG A 4 14.67 -19.74 -11.01
CA ARG A 4 15.76 -19.49 -11.95
C ARG A 4 16.06 -17.99 -11.96
N LYS A 5 17.26 -17.63 -11.47
CA LYS A 5 17.72 -16.23 -11.49
C LYS A 5 18.15 -15.90 -12.91
N LEU A 6 17.55 -14.86 -13.50
CA LEU A 6 18.02 -14.32 -14.78
C LEU A 6 19.37 -13.63 -14.59
N VAL A 7 20.33 -13.97 -15.42
CA VAL A 7 21.69 -13.43 -15.44
C VAL A 7 21.77 -12.37 -16.54
N ALA A 8 22.12 -11.14 -16.14
CA ALA A 8 22.38 -10.03 -17.05
C ALA A 8 23.47 -10.40 -18.08
N GLY A 9 23.27 -10.06 -19.35
CA GLY A 9 24.20 -10.37 -20.44
C GLY A 9 24.15 -11.81 -20.95
N LYS A 10 23.51 -12.74 -20.22
CA LYS A 10 23.30 -14.13 -20.64
C LYS A 10 21.85 -14.42 -21.00
N ASP A 11 20.91 -14.06 -20.12
CA ASP A 11 19.48 -14.31 -20.32
C ASP A 11 18.74 -13.06 -20.86
N TYR A 12 19.35 -11.88 -20.79
CA TYR A 12 18.84 -10.65 -21.41
C TYR A 12 19.96 -9.65 -21.72
N PRO A 13 19.85 -8.86 -22.80
CA PRO A 13 20.85 -7.87 -23.16
C PRO A 13 20.89 -6.74 -22.12
N VAL A 14 22.11 -6.32 -21.75
CA VAL A 14 22.36 -5.19 -20.85
C VAL A 14 23.46 -4.34 -21.46
N THR A 15 23.17 -3.06 -21.67
CA THR A 15 24.20 -2.07 -22.01
C THR A 15 24.83 -1.57 -20.71
N GLU A 16 26.15 -1.65 -20.62
CA GLU A 16 26.88 -1.16 -19.44
C GLU A 16 26.80 0.36 -19.33
N ILE A 17 26.55 0.84 -18.11
CA ILE A 17 26.49 2.27 -17.84
C ILE A 17 27.88 2.70 -17.37
N THR A 18 28.59 3.44 -18.21
CA THR A 18 29.92 3.96 -17.87
C THR A 18 29.83 5.31 -17.18
N ALA A 19 30.86 5.65 -16.38
CA ALA A 19 30.91 6.92 -15.67
C ALA A 19 30.91 8.14 -16.61
N GLY A 20 31.42 7.98 -17.84
CA GLY A 20 31.49 9.03 -18.87
C GLY A 20 30.21 9.28 -19.66
N MET A 21 29.15 8.49 -19.51
CA MET A 21 27.87 8.75 -20.20
C MET A 21 27.16 10.00 -19.66
N ASP A 22 26.48 10.73 -20.54
CA ASP A 22 25.62 11.85 -20.16
C ASP A 22 24.45 11.36 -19.26
N PRO A 23 23.99 12.14 -18.26
CA PRO A 23 22.89 11.72 -17.39
C PRO A 23 21.60 11.31 -18.11
N ALA A 24 21.27 11.94 -19.24
CA ALA A 24 20.11 11.59 -20.05
C ALA A 24 20.31 10.24 -20.74
N GLU A 25 21.51 9.98 -21.23
CA GLU A 25 21.90 8.71 -21.84
C GLU A 25 21.93 7.58 -20.80
N LYS A 26 22.51 7.82 -19.62
CA LYS A 26 22.46 6.89 -18.48
C LYS A 26 21.02 6.51 -18.12
N ARG A 27 20.09 7.48 -18.16
CA ARG A 27 18.67 7.23 -17.89
C ARG A 27 18.03 6.38 -18.98
N ARG A 28 18.30 6.67 -20.26
CA ARG A 28 17.80 5.87 -21.40
C ARG A 28 18.29 4.43 -21.32
N VAL A 29 19.58 4.23 -21.06
CA VAL A 29 20.19 2.90 -20.88
C VAL A 29 19.58 2.15 -19.70
N ARG A 30 19.35 2.80 -18.55
CA ARG A 30 18.66 2.18 -17.40
C ARG A 30 17.25 1.68 -17.76
N ILE A 31 16.49 2.48 -18.50
CA ILE A 31 15.13 2.12 -18.92
C ILE A 31 15.17 0.95 -19.90
N ALA A 32 16.09 0.97 -20.87
CA ALA A 32 16.26 -0.12 -21.83
C ALA A 32 16.64 -1.44 -21.14
N ASN A 33 17.60 -1.42 -20.21
CA ASN A 33 18.02 -2.60 -19.46
C ASN A 33 16.90 -3.14 -18.56
N ALA A 34 16.12 -2.27 -17.92
CA ALA A 34 14.97 -2.68 -17.11
C ALA A 34 13.87 -3.33 -17.97
N LYS A 35 13.62 -2.80 -19.17
CA LYS A 35 12.66 -3.38 -20.13
C LYS A 35 13.11 -4.75 -20.63
N ALA A 36 14.40 -4.89 -20.98
CA ALA A 36 14.99 -6.17 -21.39
C ALA A 36 14.87 -7.24 -20.28
N LYS A 37 15.17 -6.87 -19.03
CA LYS A 37 15.02 -7.76 -17.86
C LYS A 37 13.56 -8.20 -17.67
N SER A 38 12.62 -7.27 -17.75
CA SER A 38 11.19 -7.58 -17.59
C SER A 38 10.66 -8.47 -18.72
N ALA A 39 11.13 -8.27 -19.96
CA ALA A 39 10.77 -9.11 -21.09
C ALA A 39 11.28 -10.54 -20.92
N ALA A 40 12.52 -10.72 -20.45
CA ALA A 40 13.06 -12.05 -20.16
C ALA A 40 12.34 -12.76 -19.01
N TYR A 41 11.91 -12.04 -17.96
CA TYR A 41 11.05 -12.63 -16.92
C TYR A 41 9.70 -13.08 -17.47
N LYS A 42 9.11 -12.29 -18.37
CA LYS A 42 7.85 -12.64 -19.01
C LYS A 42 8.00 -13.88 -19.90
N ALA A 43 9.06 -13.94 -20.71
CA ALA A 43 9.38 -15.10 -21.54
C ALA A 43 9.67 -16.36 -20.70
N LEU A 44 10.38 -16.22 -19.57
CA LEU A 44 10.62 -17.33 -18.64
C LEU A 44 9.30 -17.85 -18.06
N LYS A 45 8.39 -16.95 -17.68
CA LYS A 45 7.06 -17.30 -17.18
C LYS A 45 6.19 -17.98 -18.24
N GLU A 46 6.26 -17.51 -19.49
CA GLU A 46 5.53 -18.09 -20.63
C GLU A 46 6.10 -19.43 -21.08
N SER A 47 7.41 -19.64 -20.95
CA SER A 47 8.07 -20.91 -21.30
C SER A 47 7.76 -22.07 -20.33
N GLY A 48 6.99 -21.83 -19.27
CA GLY A 48 6.61 -22.84 -18.28
C GLY A 48 7.79 -23.41 -17.48
N GLN A 49 9.02 -22.95 -17.70
CA GLN A 49 10.22 -23.50 -17.05
C GLN A 49 10.28 -23.26 -15.53
N ASP A 50 9.40 -22.40 -14.98
CA ASP A 50 9.23 -22.20 -13.53
C ASP A 50 7.84 -22.61 -13.01
N MET A 51 7.00 -23.26 -13.84
CA MET A 51 5.68 -23.73 -13.43
C MET A 51 5.50 -25.18 -13.87
N VAL A 52 5.52 -26.10 -12.90
CA VAL A 52 4.71 -27.31 -13.02
C VAL A 52 3.30 -26.84 -13.37
N ALA A 53 2.89 -27.13 -14.58
CA ALA A 53 1.59 -26.82 -15.12
C ALA A 53 0.52 -27.43 -14.19
N ALA A 54 -0.36 -26.60 -13.65
CA ALA A 54 -1.72 -27.04 -13.45
C ALA A 54 -2.23 -27.46 -14.84
N ALA A 55 -2.62 -28.72 -14.96
CA ALA A 55 -3.06 -29.37 -16.18
C ALA A 55 -4.10 -28.53 -16.95
N PRO A 56 -4.16 -28.64 -18.29
CA PRO A 56 -5.24 -28.02 -19.06
C PRO A 56 -6.56 -28.68 -18.65
N VAL A 57 -7.38 -27.98 -17.87
CA VAL A 57 -8.76 -28.39 -17.66
C VAL A 57 -9.50 -28.18 -18.97
N ALA A 58 -9.82 -29.31 -19.61
CA ALA A 58 -10.71 -29.39 -20.74
C ALA A 58 -11.99 -28.59 -20.50
N SER A 59 -12.43 -27.88 -21.52
CA SER A 59 -13.73 -27.23 -21.60
C SER A 59 -14.85 -28.25 -21.43
N ALA A 60 -15.34 -28.39 -20.20
CA ALA A 60 -16.63 -29.02 -19.89
C ALA A 60 -17.69 -27.91 -19.88
N PRO A 61 -18.90 -28.14 -20.44
CA PRO A 61 -19.95 -27.13 -20.52
C PRO A 61 -20.34 -26.68 -19.11
N ALA A 62 -20.24 -25.37 -18.88
CA ALA A 62 -20.56 -24.74 -17.62
C ALA A 62 -22.06 -24.94 -17.31
N ALA A 63 -22.34 -25.85 -16.38
CA ALA A 63 -23.59 -25.81 -15.64
C ALA A 63 -23.66 -24.47 -14.90
N ALA A 64 -24.74 -23.73 -15.15
CA ALA A 64 -25.03 -22.44 -14.52
C ALA A 64 -25.11 -22.61 -12.99
N ALA A 65 -24.05 -22.21 -12.29
CA ALA A 65 -24.11 -21.96 -10.85
C ALA A 65 -24.80 -20.60 -10.64
N PRO A 66 -25.70 -20.46 -9.65
CA PRO A 66 -26.37 -19.19 -9.37
C PRO A 66 -25.33 -18.15 -8.94
N SER A 67 -25.30 -17.03 -9.65
CA SER A 67 -24.50 -15.85 -9.33
C SER A 67 -24.86 -15.34 -7.94
N GLY A 68 -23.98 -15.55 -6.96
CA GLY A 68 -24.07 -14.85 -5.68
C GLY A 68 -23.95 -13.34 -5.89
N PRO A 69 -24.44 -12.52 -4.94
CA PRO A 69 -24.32 -11.07 -5.07
C PRO A 69 -22.85 -10.67 -5.19
N THR A 70 -22.56 -9.84 -6.18
CA THR A 70 -21.27 -9.18 -6.35
C THR A 70 -21.03 -8.20 -5.19
N ALA A 71 -19.77 -7.83 -4.92
CA ALA A 71 -19.44 -6.85 -3.89
C ALA A 71 -20.19 -5.51 -4.09
N GLU A 72 -20.52 -5.19 -5.34
CA GLU A 72 -21.30 -4.01 -5.73
C GLU A 72 -22.79 -4.16 -5.38
N GLN A 73 -23.35 -5.36 -5.49
CA GLN A 73 -24.71 -5.68 -5.03
C GLN A 73 -24.80 -5.74 -3.50
N ALA A 74 -23.75 -6.22 -2.82
CA ALA A 74 -23.65 -6.16 -1.36
C ALA A 74 -23.53 -4.71 -0.86
N ALA A 75 -22.77 -3.87 -1.57
CA ALA A 75 -22.66 -2.44 -1.29
C ALA A 75 -24.02 -1.73 -1.44
N ALA A 76 -24.72 -1.98 -2.55
CA ALA A 76 -26.06 -1.43 -2.79
C ALA A 76 -27.07 -1.91 -1.74
N ALA A 77 -27.03 -3.19 -1.34
CA ALA A 77 -27.86 -3.73 -0.27
C ALA A 77 -27.58 -3.10 1.10
N ALA A 78 -26.35 -2.63 1.34
CA ALA A 78 -25.96 -1.85 2.52
C ALA A 78 -26.21 -0.33 2.38
N GLY A 79 -26.81 0.12 1.28
CA GLY A 79 -27.06 1.53 1.00
C GLY A 79 -25.80 2.34 0.70
N ILE A 80 -24.70 1.67 0.33
CA ILE A 80 -23.42 2.30 -0.01
C ILE A 80 -23.31 2.42 -1.52
N GLU A 81 -23.64 3.60 -2.05
CA GLU A 81 -23.54 3.87 -3.49
C GLU A 81 -22.07 4.05 -3.93
N PRO A 82 -21.72 3.59 -5.14
CA PRO A 82 -20.40 3.81 -5.71
C PRO A 82 -20.16 5.30 -5.95
N PRO A 83 -18.93 5.79 -5.74
CA PRO A 83 -18.63 7.21 -5.91
C PRO A 83 -18.71 7.60 -7.38
N GLN A 84 -19.32 8.75 -7.66
CA GLN A 84 -19.20 9.39 -8.97
C GLN A 84 -17.78 9.94 -9.13
N LEU A 85 -17.02 9.37 -10.06
CA LEU A 85 -15.65 9.77 -10.34
C LEU A 85 -15.65 10.82 -11.46
N ILE A 86 -14.82 11.85 -11.31
CA ILE A 86 -14.55 12.82 -12.36
C ILE A 86 -13.79 12.11 -13.48
N GLU A 87 -14.33 12.14 -14.70
CA GLU A 87 -13.64 11.63 -15.88
C GLU A 87 -12.38 12.47 -16.13
N ILE A 88 -11.24 11.79 -16.28
CA ILE A 88 -9.98 12.43 -16.61
C ILE A 88 -9.76 12.22 -18.10
N THR A 89 -9.84 13.28 -18.89
CA THR A 89 -9.54 13.25 -20.32
C THR A 89 -8.12 13.77 -20.58
N ASP A 90 -7.51 13.36 -21.69
CA ASP A 90 -6.14 13.76 -22.05
C ASP A 90 -6.02 15.25 -22.44
N ASP A 91 -7.14 15.91 -22.74
CA ASP A 91 -7.20 17.34 -23.07
C ASP A 91 -7.35 18.25 -21.83
N MET A 92 -7.44 17.69 -20.62
CA MET A 92 -7.50 18.47 -19.38
C MET A 92 -6.16 19.12 -19.05
N ASP A 93 -6.20 20.34 -18.49
CA ASP A 93 -5.01 20.99 -17.95
C ASP A 93 -4.38 20.12 -16.83
N PRO A 94 -3.04 19.99 -16.75
CA PRO A 94 -2.37 19.17 -15.74
C PRO A 94 -2.77 19.51 -14.29
N ALA A 95 -3.09 20.77 -13.99
CA ALA A 95 -3.57 21.18 -12.67
C ALA A 95 -4.96 20.59 -12.38
N ASP A 96 -5.83 20.54 -13.37
CA ASP A 96 -7.19 20.00 -13.23
C ASP A 96 -7.20 18.48 -13.25
N VAL A 97 -6.33 17.83 -14.02
CA VAL A 97 -6.04 16.39 -13.90
C VAL A 97 -5.62 16.05 -12.47
N ARG A 98 -4.73 16.84 -11.87
CA ARG A 98 -4.29 16.62 -10.49
C ARG A 98 -5.43 16.78 -9.50
N LYS A 99 -6.27 17.80 -9.63
CA LYS A 99 -7.46 17.99 -8.79
C LYS A 99 -8.45 16.84 -8.93
N ALA A 100 -8.76 16.42 -10.16
CA ALA A 100 -9.65 15.30 -10.45
C ALA A 100 -9.13 13.99 -9.84
N ARG A 101 -7.83 13.70 -9.96
CA ARG A 101 -7.21 12.53 -9.32
C ARG A 101 -7.32 12.55 -7.80
N ILE A 102 -7.12 13.71 -7.17
CA ILE A 102 -7.24 13.86 -5.72
C ILE A 102 -8.69 13.65 -5.28
N ALA A 103 -9.64 14.27 -5.98
CA ALA A 103 -11.07 14.10 -5.72
C ALA A 103 -11.51 12.63 -5.87
N ASN A 104 -11.14 11.98 -6.96
CA ASN A 104 -11.43 10.57 -7.22
C ASN A 104 -10.79 9.66 -6.18
N SER A 105 -9.56 9.95 -5.77
CA SER A 105 -8.88 9.17 -4.72
C SER A 105 -9.57 9.30 -3.36
N LYS A 106 -10.03 10.51 -3.01
CA LYS A 106 -10.78 10.75 -1.77
C LYS A 106 -12.14 10.06 -1.78
N ALA A 107 -12.88 10.15 -2.89
CA ALA A 107 -14.18 9.51 -3.06
C ALA A 107 -14.07 7.98 -2.97
N ASN A 108 -13.09 7.38 -3.67
CA ASN A 108 -12.80 5.94 -3.57
C ASN A 108 -12.40 5.51 -2.16
N SER A 109 -11.63 6.32 -1.45
CA SER A 109 -11.22 6.01 -0.08
C SER A 109 -12.41 6.06 0.89
N ALA A 110 -13.32 7.02 0.73
CA ALA A 110 -14.55 7.10 1.52
C ALA A 110 -15.45 5.89 1.26
N TYR A 111 -15.65 5.52 0.00
CA TYR A 111 -16.42 4.33 -0.39
C TYR A 111 -15.85 3.05 0.22
N LYS A 112 -14.54 2.79 0.09
CA LYS A 112 -13.90 1.60 0.70
C LYS A 112 -14.01 1.59 2.23
N LYS A 113 -13.98 2.75 2.88
CA LYS A 113 -14.21 2.83 4.33
C LYS A 113 -15.66 2.48 4.69
N ALA A 114 -16.63 2.93 3.91
CA ALA A 114 -18.04 2.57 4.09
C ALA A 114 -18.24 1.06 3.90
N LEU A 115 -17.67 0.47 2.85
CA LEU A 115 -17.72 -0.99 2.63
C LEU A 115 -17.14 -1.75 3.81
N LYS A 116 -15.95 -1.35 4.27
CA LYS A 116 -15.32 -1.97 5.43
C LYS A 116 -16.13 -1.80 6.71
N ALA A 117 -16.79 -0.66 6.91
CA ALA A 117 -17.67 -0.42 8.06
C ALA A 117 -18.93 -1.29 8.00
N ALA A 118 -19.43 -1.58 6.80
CA ALA A 118 -20.52 -2.53 6.58
C ALA A 118 -20.08 -4.01 6.59
N GLY A 119 -18.80 -4.29 6.87
CA GLY A 119 -18.26 -5.65 6.87
C GLY A 119 -18.13 -6.27 5.46
N ILE A 120 -18.24 -5.46 4.41
CA ILE A 120 -18.11 -5.88 3.01
C ILE A 120 -16.64 -5.72 2.63
N ASP A 121 -15.96 -6.83 2.36
CA ASP A 121 -14.59 -6.79 1.84
C ASP A 121 -14.64 -6.57 0.31
N PRO A 122 -14.18 -5.42 -0.20
CA PRO A 122 -14.15 -5.15 -1.65
C PRO A 122 -13.17 -6.05 -2.42
N SER A 123 -12.35 -6.84 -1.75
CA SER A 123 -11.40 -7.79 -2.35
C SER A 123 -11.78 -9.26 -2.12
N ALA A 124 -12.88 -9.55 -1.42
CA ALA A 124 -13.33 -10.91 -1.27
C ALA A 124 -13.91 -11.42 -2.60
N PRO A 125 -13.45 -12.56 -3.13
CA PRO A 125 -14.18 -13.24 -4.21
C PRO A 125 -15.59 -13.54 -3.69
N SER A 126 -16.61 -13.41 -4.56
CA SER A 126 -18.01 -13.72 -4.22
C SER A 126 -18.09 -15.11 -3.60
N ALA A 127 -18.12 -15.14 -2.29
CA ALA A 127 -18.21 -16.33 -1.48
C ALA A 127 -19.60 -16.32 -0.90
N ALA A 128 -20.39 -17.28 -1.36
CA ALA A 128 -21.65 -17.67 -0.79
C ALA A 128 -21.58 -17.70 0.75
N SER A 129 -22.64 -17.19 1.37
CA SER A 129 -23.00 -17.33 2.78
C SER A 129 -22.03 -18.13 3.65
N ALA A 130 -21.19 -17.43 4.40
CA ALA A 130 -20.74 -17.92 5.70
C ALA A 130 -21.63 -17.25 6.77
N PRO A 131 -22.15 -18.00 7.75
CA PRO A 131 -23.12 -17.48 8.70
C PRO A 131 -22.53 -16.29 9.46
N ALA A 132 -23.35 -15.24 9.56
CA ALA A 132 -23.07 -14.07 10.36
C ALA A 132 -22.64 -14.48 11.78
N PRO A 133 -21.52 -13.97 12.34
CA PRO A 133 -21.40 -13.93 13.78
C PRO A 133 -22.57 -13.08 14.28
N VAL A 134 -23.43 -13.73 15.05
CA VAL A 134 -24.57 -13.11 15.75
C VAL A 134 -24.15 -11.78 16.38
N ALA A 135 -24.98 -10.77 16.14
CA ALA A 135 -24.88 -9.47 16.78
C ALA A 135 -24.80 -9.67 18.31
N SER A 136 -23.63 -9.36 18.88
CA SER A 136 -23.57 -9.03 20.30
C SER A 136 -24.17 -7.64 20.44
N ALA A 137 -25.30 -7.55 21.15
CA ALA A 137 -25.91 -6.30 21.55
C ALA A 137 -24.85 -5.34 22.13
N PRO A 138 -24.97 -4.02 21.94
CA PRO A 138 -24.07 -3.08 22.57
C PRO A 138 -24.17 -3.24 24.09
N ALA A 139 -23.10 -3.77 24.68
CA ALA A 139 -22.88 -3.65 26.11
C ALA A 139 -22.86 -2.16 26.48
N PRO A 140 -23.37 -1.77 27.67
CA PRO A 140 -23.34 -0.38 28.11
C PRO A 140 -21.91 0.16 28.00
N ALA A 141 -21.81 1.39 27.50
CA ALA A 141 -20.55 2.11 27.39
C ALA A 141 -19.82 2.03 28.76
N PRO A 142 -18.55 1.58 28.80
CA PRO A 142 -17.79 1.68 30.02
C PRO A 142 -17.69 3.16 30.40
N GLU A 143 -18.06 3.46 31.64
CA GLU A 143 -17.76 4.73 32.29
C GLU A 143 -16.27 5.09 32.10
N PRO A 144 -15.93 6.39 32.05
CA PRO A 144 -14.55 6.82 31.91
C PRO A 144 -13.72 6.22 33.05
N THR A 145 -12.91 5.23 32.71
CA THR A 145 -11.88 4.71 33.58
C THR A 145 -10.89 5.87 33.81
N PRO A 146 -10.51 6.19 35.05
CA PRO A 146 -9.55 7.24 35.30
C PRO A 146 -8.28 6.95 34.50
N ALA A 147 -7.79 7.98 33.82
CA ALA A 147 -6.59 7.91 33.00
C ALA A 147 -5.47 7.20 33.80
N PRO A 148 -4.82 6.15 33.26
CA PRO A 148 -3.66 5.59 33.91
C PRO A 148 -2.64 6.73 34.03
N ALA A 149 -2.22 6.97 35.27
CA ALA A 149 -1.15 7.91 35.59
C ALA A 149 0.04 7.63 34.68
N ALA A 150 0.68 8.70 34.18
CA ALA A 150 1.83 8.65 33.30
C ALA A 150 2.84 7.60 33.78
N THR A 151 2.89 6.45 33.08
CA THR A 151 3.88 5.43 33.36
C THR A 151 5.22 6.03 32.97
N ALA A 152 6.08 6.25 33.97
CA ALA A 152 7.43 6.75 33.75
C ALA A 152 8.09 5.90 32.66
N VAL A 153 8.57 6.56 31.60
CA VAL A 153 9.33 5.91 30.54
C VAL A 153 10.52 5.22 31.23
N PRO A 154 10.65 3.89 31.14
CA PRO A 154 11.81 3.17 31.65
C PRO A 154 13.06 3.83 31.09
N ASN A 155 14.07 4.04 31.95
CA ASN A 155 15.35 4.67 31.58
C ASN A 155 16.08 3.96 30.42
N ASP A 156 15.60 2.79 29.99
CA ASP A 156 16.12 2.00 28.87
C ASP A 156 15.68 2.48 27.48
N ILE A 157 14.73 3.42 27.37
CA ILE A 157 14.34 4.01 26.08
C ILE A 157 14.91 5.42 25.97
N PRO A 158 16.03 5.63 25.25
CA PRO A 158 16.62 6.95 25.10
C PRO A 158 15.68 7.88 24.33
N LYS A 159 15.42 9.07 24.89
CA LYS A 159 14.69 10.13 24.18
C LYS A 159 15.43 10.47 22.89
N PRO A 160 14.74 10.61 21.75
CA PRO A 160 15.39 10.91 20.49
C PRO A 160 16.04 12.29 20.56
N ASP A 161 17.31 12.37 20.15
CA ASP A 161 17.99 13.64 19.92
C ASP A 161 17.50 14.21 18.59
N LEU A 162 16.75 15.31 18.65
CA LEU A 162 16.15 15.94 17.49
C LEU A 162 17.01 17.11 17.05
N ILE A 163 17.31 17.18 15.76
CA ILE A 163 18.02 18.30 15.17
C ILE A 163 17.10 19.52 15.21
N GLU A 164 17.50 20.58 15.91
CA GLU A 164 16.79 21.85 15.88
C GLU A 164 16.81 22.42 14.45
N ILE A 165 15.61 22.73 13.94
CA ILE A 165 15.45 23.32 12.61
C ILE A 165 15.29 24.82 12.81
N THR A 166 16.31 25.58 12.42
CA THR A 166 16.27 27.05 12.43
C THR A 166 15.91 27.58 11.03
N ASP A 167 15.29 28.76 10.98
CA ASP A 167 14.89 29.40 9.69
C ASP A 167 16.08 29.78 8.81
N ASP A 168 17.28 29.91 9.39
CA ASP A 168 18.54 30.20 8.67
C ASP A 168 19.19 28.96 8.02
N MET A 169 18.63 27.75 8.20
CA MET A 169 19.18 26.54 7.57
C MET A 169 18.86 26.49 6.07
N ASP A 170 19.81 25.99 5.27
CA ASP A 170 19.57 25.72 3.84
C ASP A 170 18.38 24.75 3.67
N PRO A 171 17.49 24.95 2.67
CA PRO A 171 16.32 24.10 2.45
C PRO A 171 16.63 22.61 2.32
N ASN A 172 17.79 22.23 1.78
CA ASN A 172 18.20 20.83 1.72
C ASN A 172 18.57 20.28 3.10
N ASP A 173 19.15 21.09 3.97
CA ASP A 173 19.53 20.69 5.32
C ASP A 173 18.32 20.68 6.26
N VAL A 174 17.37 21.61 6.09
CA VAL A 174 16.03 21.52 6.69
C VAL A 174 15.36 20.21 6.30
N ARG A 175 15.40 19.83 5.01
CA ARG A 175 14.80 18.57 4.55
C ARG A 175 15.48 17.36 5.19
N LYS A 176 16.81 17.34 5.28
CA LYS A 176 17.55 16.26 5.95
C LYS A 176 17.22 16.19 7.44
N ALA A 177 17.19 17.32 8.14
CA ALA A 177 16.85 17.42 9.55
C ALA A 177 15.42 16.91 9.82
N ARG A 178 14.43 17.31 9.00
CA ARG A 178 13.05 16.78 9.10
C ARG A 178 12.98 15.26 8.93
N ILE A 179 13.73 14.72 7.98
CA ILE A 179 13.76 13.27 7.74
C ILE A 179 14.44 12.54 8.91
N ALA A 180 15.53 13.08 9.44
CA ALA A 180 16.24 12.53 10.59
C ALA A 180 15.34 12.54 11.84
N ASN A 181 14.73 13.69 12.15
CA ASN A 181 13.82 13.85 13.28
C ASN A 181 12.60 12.93 13.17
N ALA A 182 12.00 12.82 11.98
CA ALA A 182 10.87 11.92 11.76
C ALA A 182 11.25 10.44 11.98
N LYS A 183 12.46 10.03 11.58
CA LYS A 183 12.97 8.68 11.83
C LYS A 183 13.24 8.44 13.31
N ALA A 184 13.87 9.38 14.00
CA ALA A 184 14.19 9.30 15.42
C ALA A 184 12.91 9.22 16.28
N ALA A 185 11.93 10.10 16.02
CA ALA A 185 10.62 10.07 16.67
C ALA A 185 9.87 8.74 16.41
N SER A 186 9.95 8.21 15.19
CA SER A 186 9.29 6.93 14.85
C SER A 186 9.96 5.74 15.55
N ALA A 187 11.29 5.75 15.67
CA ALA A 187 12.04 4.73 16.39
C ALA A 187 11.69 4.75 17.88
N TYR A 188 11.61 5.94 18.48
CA TYR A 188 11.22 6.11 19.88
C TYR A 188 9.79 5.63 20.16
N LYS A 189 8.81 6.02 19.36
CA LYS A 189 7.42 5.53 19.50
C LYS A 189 7.32 4.01 19.36
N LYS A 190 8.16 3.41 18.51
CA LYS A 190 8.24 1.96 18.35
C LYS A 190 8.86 1.29 19.58
N ALA A 191 9.89 1.88 20.17
CA ALA A 191 10.48 1.41 21.42
C ALA A 191 9.50 1.53 22.59
N LEU A 192 8.76 2.65 22.70
CA LEU A 192 7.70 2.82 23.70
C LEU A 192 6.63 1.72 23.56
N LYS A 193 6.15 1.49 22.34
CA LYS A 193 5.17 0.43 22.06
C LYS A 193 5.73 -0.97 22.36
N ALA A 194 7.02 -1.22 22.11
CA ALA A 194 7.67 -2.49 22.43
C ALA A 194 7.82 -2.71 23.94
N ALA A 195 7.98 -1.64 24.72
CA ALA A 195 7.96 -1.68 26.18
C ALA A 195 6.54 -1.68 26.79
N GLY A 196 5.49 -1.74 25.95
CA GLY A 196 4.10 -1.74 26.41
C GLY A 196 3.58 -0.36 26.86
N ILE A 197 4.29 0.72 26.52
CA ILE A 197 3.92 2.10 26.84
C ILE A 197 3.20 2.70 25.65
N ASP A 198 2.09 3.38 25.91
CA ASP A 198 1.36 4.07 24.86
C ASP A 198 2.16 5.30 24.38
N PRO A 199 2.61 5.34 23.11
CA PRO A 199 3.39 6.46 22.57
C PRO A 199 2.62 7.78 22.49
N SER A 200 1.32 7.80 22.74
CA SER A 200 0.52 9.02 22.85
C SER A 200 0.56 9.66 24.25
N THR A 201 1.01 8.91 25.26
CA THR A 201 1.16 9.38 26.65
C THR A 201 2.52 10.00 26.92
N VAL A 202 3.43 9.97 25.95
CA VAL A 202 4.81 10.45 26.07
C VAL A 202 5.07 11.53 25.02
N GLU A 203 5.36 12.74 25.48
CA GLU A 203 5.71 13.87 24.61
C GLU A 203 7.14 13.71 24.07
N ILE A 204 7.30 13.94 22.76
CA ILE A 204 8.58 13.88 22.03
C ILE A 204 9.00 15.30 21.71
#